data_AF-A0A920W6N9-F1
#
_entry.id   AF-A0A920W6N9-F1
#
_cell.length_a   1.000
_cell.length_b   1.000
_cell.length_c   1.000
_cell.angle_alpha   90.00
_cell.angle_beta   90.00
_cell.angle_gamma   90.00
#
_symmetry.space_group_name_H-M   'P 1'
#
loop_
_entity.id
_entity.type
_entity.pdbx_description
1 polymer ?
#
loop_
_entity_poly.entity_id
_entity_poly.type
_entity_poly.pdbx_seq_one_letter_code
_entity_poly.pdbx_strand_id
1 'polypeptide(L)' 'MKDQLQVIVIALAFTSVTVLEAQDWPQWRGPDRDAVASAFNVPSSWPNELNKQWSVDIGFGVRHTGTHR' A
#
# COMPACT_ATOMS: atom_id res chain seq x y z
N MET A 1 -28.11 17.68 -32.80
CA MET A 1 -26.63 17.51 -32.69
C MET A 1 -26.11 17.80 -31.29
N LYS A 2 -26.62 18.83 -30.59
CA LYS A 2 -26.20 19.20 -29.23
C LYS A 2 -26.44 18.09 -28.19
N ASP A 3 -27.53 17.34 -28.33
CA ASP A 3 -27.87 16.22 -27.43
C ASP A 3 -26.90 15.03 -27.59
N GLN A 4 -26.43 14.77 -28.81
CA GLN A 4 -25.44 13.72 -29.10
C GLN A 4 -24.06 14.08 -28.52
N LEU A 5 -23.67 15.35 -28.64
CA LEU A 5 -22.47 15.90 -28.02
C LEU A 5 -22.53 15.80 -26.49
N GLN A 6 -23.70 16.04 -25.89
CA GLN A 6 -23.89 15.94 -24.44
C GLN A 6 -23.78 14.50 -23.93
N VAL A 7 -24.36 13.53 -24.65
CA VAL A 7 -24.26 12.11 -24.31
C VAL A 7 -22.81 11.62 -24.40
N ILE A 8 -22.06 12.04 -25.40
CA ILE A 8 -20.64 11.69 -25.56
C ILE A 8 -19.79 12.28 -24.44
N VAL A 9 -20.03 13.53 -24.03
CA VAL A 9 -19.30 14.17 -22.92
C VAL A 9 -19.57 13.46 -21.59
N ILE A 10 -20.82 13.07 -21.33
CA ILE A 10 -21.19 12.32 -20.12
C ILE A 10 -20.58 10.91 -20.15
N ALA A 11 -20.59 10.24 -21.30
CA ALA A 11 -19.97 8.92 -21.45
C ALA A 11 -18.44 8.97 -21.25
N LEU A 12 -17.75 10.01 -21.76
CA LEU A 12 -16.32 10.20 -21.51
C LEU A 12 -16.03 10.46 -20.04
N ALA A 13 -16.83 11.29 -19.36
CA ALA A 13 -16.65 11.60 -17.94
C ALA A 13 -16.79 10.37 -17.01
N PHE A 14 -17.56 9.35 -17.44
CA PHE A 14 -17.72 8.10 -16.69
C PHE A 14 -16.55 7.11 -16.84
N THR A 15 -15.65 7.31 -17.80
CA THR A 15 -14.54 6.35 -18.05
C THR A 15 -13.27 6.62 -17.26
N SER A 16 -13.17 7.77 -16.60
CA SER A 16 -12.00 8.15 -15.80
C SER A 16 -12.09 7.66 -14.35
N VAL A 17 -12.10 6.34 -14.16
CA VAL A 17 -11.77 5.74 -12.85
C VAL A 17 -10.28 5.39 -12.89
N THR A 18 -9.43 6.35 -12.53
CA THR A 18 -8.02 6.06 -12.27
C THR A 18 -7.93 5.34 -10.93
N VAL A 19 -7.55 4.07 -10.92
CA VAL A 19 -7.16 3.37 -9.69
C VAL A 19 -5.89 4.05 -9.20
N LEU A 20 -5.99 4.85 -8.13
CA LEU A 20 -4.81 5.31 -7.42
C LEU A 20 -4.21 4.07 -6.73
N GLU A 21 -3.17 3.50 -7.33
CA GLU A 21 -2.33 2.54 -6.62
C GLU A 21 -1.49 3.33 -5.62
N ALA A 22 -2.03 3.49 -4.42
CA ALA A 22 -1.20 3.85 -3.28
C ALA A 22 -0.09 2.81 -3.14
N GLN A 23 1.08 3.20 -2.64
CA GLN A 23 2.22 2.30 -2.33
C GLN A 23 1.90 1.43 -1.09
N ASP A 24 0.65 1.03 -0.97
CA ASP A 24 0.11 0.26 0.10
C ASP A 24 0.71 -1.14 0.05
N TRP A 25 0.99 -1.68 1.23
CA TRP A 25 1.46 -3.04 1.41
C TRP A 25 0.33 -3.85 2.10
N PRO A 26 -0.77 -4.15 1.37
CA PRO A 26 -2.01 -4.62 1.98
C PRO A 26 -1.93 -6.02 2.63
N GLN A 27 -0.88 -6.80 2.32
CA GLN A 27 -0.69 -8.14 2.88
C GLN A 27 0.78 -8.45 3.16
N TRP A 28 1.02 -9.56 3.86
CA TRP A 28 2.32 -9.94 4.41
C TRP A 28 3.47 -10.11 3.38
N ARG A 29 3.20 -10.02 2.08
CA ARG A 29 4.22 -10.10 1.02
C ARG A 29 3.99 -9.06 -0.08
N GLY A 30 3.30 -7.98 0.24
CA GLY A 30 2.99 -6.91 -0.71
C GLY A 30 1.93 -7.31 -1.74
N PRO A 31 1.59 -6.40 -2.66
CA PRO A 31 0.52 -6.56 -3.65
C PRO A 31 0.63 -7.88 -4.44
N ASP A 32 1.83 -8.20 -4.92
CA ASP A 32 2.08 -9.39 -5.76
C ASP A 32 2.39 -10.66 -4.95
N ARG A 33 2.40 -10.54 -3.61
CA ARG A 33 2.76 -11.63 -2.71
C ARG A 33 4.12 -12.21 -3.07
N ASP A 34 5.11 -11.36 -3.31
CA ASP A 34 6.49 -11.77 -3.62
C ASP A 34 7.49 -11.25 -2.57
N ALA A 35 7.09 -10.29 -1.74
CA ALA A 35 7.90 -9.54 -0.78
C ALA A 35 8.95 -8.60 -1.43
N VAL A 36 8.65 -8.05 -2.62
CA VAL A 36 9.52 -7.08 -3.30
C VAL A 36 8.97 -5.65 -3.18
N ALA A 37 9.80 -4.72 -2.70
CA ALA A 37 9.48 -3.30 -2.64
C ALA A 37 9.85 -2.59 -3.95
N SER A 38 9.06 -2.82 -5.00
CA SER A 38 9.32 -2.30 -6.36
C SER A 38 9.34 -0.77 -6.47
N ALA A 39 8.57 -0.07 -5.62
CA ALA A 39 8.53 1.40 -5.58
C ALA A 39 9.70 2.04 -4.81
N PHE A 40 10.54 1.25 -4.13
CA PHE A 40 11.64 1.78 -3.33
C PHE A 40 12.87 2.06 -4.21
N ASN A 41 13.27 3.33 -4.27
CA ASN A 41 14.51 3.71 -4.97
C ASN A 41 15.72 3.50 -4.05
N VAL A 42 16.47 2.43 -4.29
CA VAL A 42 17.64 2.07 -3.48
C VAL A 42 18.74 3.12 -3.66
N PRO A 43 19.25 3.73 -2.58
CA PRO A 43 20.35 4.69 -2.68
C PRO A 43 21.65 3.98 -3.08
N SER A 44 22.54 4.70 -3.78
CA SER A 44 23.84 4.17 -4.19
C SER A 44 24.77 3.85 -3.01
N SER A 45 24.60 4.55 -1.88
CA SER A 45 25.27 4.25 -0.64
C SER A 45 24.34 4.50 0.55
N TRP A 46 24.50 3.67 1.57
CA TRP A 46 23.84 3.88 2.85
C TRP A 46 24.72 4.78 3.73
N PRO A 47 24.13 5.65 4.55
CA PRO A 47 24.89 6.36 5.56
C PRO A 47 25.44 5.37 6.60
N ASN A 48 26.52 5.75 7.28
CA ASN A 48 27.11 4.94 8.35
C ASN A 48 26.10 4.64 9.48
N GLU A 49 25.16 5.57 9.71
CA GLU A 49 24.10 5.42 10.70
C GLU A 49 22.75 5.84 10.10
N LEU A 50 21.71 5.07 10.41
CA LEU A 50 20.33 5.37 10.01
C LEU A 50 19.64 6.20 11.09
N ASN A 51 19.01 7.30 10.67
CA ASN A 51 18.18 8.10 11.56
C ASN A 51 16.83 7.41 11.80
N LYS A 52 16.59 6.99 13.04
CA LYS A 52 15.31 6.41 13.46
C LYS A 52 14.18 7.43 13.28
N GLN A 53 13.30 7.19 12.33
CA GLN A 53 12.16 8.07 12.06
C GLN A 53 11.04 7.91 13.09
N TRP A 54 10.78 6.67 13.51
CA TRP A 54 9.74 6.37 14.48
C TRP A 54 10.02 5.05 15.21
N SER A 55 9.35 4.88 16.36
CA SER A 55 9.34 3.65 17.15
C SER A 55 8.05 3.61 17.95
N VAL A 56 7.50 2.42 18.17
CA VAL A 56 6.30 2.23 18.99
C VAL A 56 6.48 0.99 19.87
N ASP A 57 6.07 1.08 21.13
CA ASP A 57 6.09 -0.06 22.05
C ASP A 57 4.93 -1.01 21.75
N ILE A 58 5.24 -2.27 21.45
CA ILE A 58 4.27 -3.28 20.98
C ILE A 58 3.57 -4.06 22.12
N GLY A 59 3.81 -3.70 23.39
CA GLY A 59 3.24 -4.36 24.57
C GLY A 59 3.73 -5.79 24.79
N PHE A 60 3.11 -6.51 25.73
CA PHE A 60 3.46 -7.89 26.08
C PHE A 60 2.56 -8.90 25.34
N GLY A 61 3.16 -9.93 24.75
CA GLY A 61 2.41 -11.05 24.18
C GLY A 61 1.86 -11.97 25.28
N VAL A 62 0.54 -12.22 25.26
CA VAL A 62 -0.08 -13.20 26.16
C VAL A 62 0.14 -14.63 25.63
N ARG A 63 0.92 -15.42 26.38
CA ARG A 63 1.04 -16.86 26.15
C ARG A 63 -0.13 -17.57 26.84
N HIS A 64 -1.07 -18.12 26.07
CA HIS A 64 -2.09 -18.98 26.64
C HIS A 64 -1.46 -20.33 27.02
N THR A 65 -1.18 -20.54 28.31
CA THR A 65 -0.84 -21.87 28.83
C THR A 65 -2.14 -22.65 28.98
N GLY A 66 -2.46 -23.48 27.98
CA GLY A 66 -3.53 -24.46 28.11
C GLY A 66 -3.17 -25.47 29.18
N THR A 67 -3.87 -25.43 30.32
CA THR A 67 -3.87 -26.52 31.27
C THR A 67 -4.69 -27.66 30.65
N HIS A 68 -4.02 -28.64 30.05
CA HIS A 68 -4.66 -29.92 29.76
C HIS A 68 -5.02 -30.56 31.10
N ARG A 69 -6.33 -30.66 31.37
CA ARG A 69 -6.88 -31.62 32.34
C ARG A 69 -7.34 -32.86 31.59
#